data_AF-A0A0B5QFC0-F1
#
_entry.id   AF-A0A0B5QFC0-F1
#
_cell.length_a   1.000
_cell.length_b   1.000
_cell.length_c   1.000
_cell.angle_alpha   90.00
_cell.angle_beta   90.00
_cell.angle_gamma   90.00
#
_symmetry.space_group_name_H-M   'P 1'
#
loop_
_entity.id
_entity.type
_entity.pdbx_description
1 polymer ?
#
loop_
_entity_poly.entity_id
_entity_poly.type
_entity_poly.pdbx_seq_one_letter_code
_entity_poly.pdbx_strand_id
1 'polypeptide(L)'
;MEKENLFKVADSLVNFLWIIQSNIFKVQDISKIFQSLHENNKQCCSDFSIPPSHARVIFYLFHSNSSPISQIADNIGISKSNMTPIIDNLINYELVNRYPDPNDRRILRVELTPKAYDLLNSLRNAICSSFAEKISSLSDDEVITLDDSIINLINILEKLK
;
A
#
# COMPACT_ATOMS: atom_id res chain seq x y z
N MET A 1 -17.51 -9.87 30.30
CA MET A 1 -17.04 -8.66 29.57
C MET A 1 -18.26 -8.09 28.87
N GLU A 2 -18.79 -6.97 29.37
CA GLU A 2 -20.09 -6.44 28.94
C GLU A 2 -20.05 -5.93 27.50
N LYS A 3 -21.15 -6.11 26.75
CA LYS A 3 -21.29 -5.66 25.35
C LYS A 3 -20.97 -4.17 25.17
N GLU A 4 -21.18 -3.37 26.21
CA GLU A 4 -20.90 -1.94 26.27
C GLU A 4 -19.40 -1.62 26.15
N ASN A 5 -18.54 -2.46 26.73
CA ASN A 5 -17.09 -2.28 26.66
C ASN A 5 -16.55 -2.62 25.26
N LEU A 6 -17.13 -3.63 24.59
CA LEU A 6 -16.79 -3.98 23.21
C LEU A 6 -17.12 -2.85 22.22
N PHE A 7 -18.29 -2.24 22.35
CA PHE A 7 -18.70 -1.13 21.49
C PHE A 7 -17.78 0.09 21.67
N LYS A 8 -17.43 0.44 22.92
CA LYS A 8 -16.51 1.54 23.22
C LYS A 8 -15.14 1.35 22.57
N VAL A 9 -14.59 0.14 22.61
CA VAL A 9 -13.31 -0.19 21.94
C VAL A 9 -13.45 -0.07 20.43
N ALA A 10 -14.54 -0.58 19.84
CA ALA A 10 -14.79 -0.44 18.41
C ALA A 10 -14.90 1.02 17.97
N ASP A 11 -15.60 1.86 18.73
CA ASP A 11 -15.70 3.30 18.47
C ASP A 11 -14.32 4.00 18.54
N SER A 12 -13.51 3.64 19.53
CA SER A 12 -12.14 4.15 19.66
C SER A 12 -11.27 3.78 18.46
N LEU A 13 -11.42 2.57 17.91
CA LEU A 13 -10.74 2.14 16.69
C LEU A 13 -11.20 2.94 15.46
N VAL A 14 -12.51 3.21 15.34
CA VAL A 14 -13.04 4.05 14.25
C VAL A 14 -12.49 5.48 14.34
N ASN A 15 -12.48 6.06 15.53
CA ASN A 15 -11.92 7.39 15.77
C ASN A 15 -10.42 7.44 15.43
N PHE A 16 -9.65 6.40 15.82
CA PHE A 16 -8.24 6.28 15.43
C PHE A 16 -8.07 6.29 13.91
N LEU A 17 -8.87 5.51 13.16
CA LEU A 17 -8.80 5.49 11.69
C LEU A 17 -9.07 6.86 11.08
N TRP A 18 -10.01 7.64 11.62
CA TRP A 18 -10.29 9.01 11.15
C TRP A 18 -9.16 9.99 11.44
N ILE A 19 -8.53 9.91 12.63
CA ILE A 19 -7.37 10.75 12.97
C ILE A 19 -6.22 10.46 11.99
N ILE A 20 -5.95 9.19 11.73
CA ILE A 20 -4.90 8.75 10.81
C ILE A 20 -5.19 9.25 9.38
N GLN A 21 -6.42 9.09 8.90
CA GLN A 21 -6.80 9.53 7.55
C GLN A 21 -6.75 11.06 7.39
N SER A 22 -7.12 11.83 8.42
CA SER A 22 -7.26 13.29 8.31
C SER A 22 -5.95 14.04 8.50
N ASN A 23 -5.12 13.58 9.42
CA ASN A 23 -3.92 14.30 9.86
C ASN A 23 -2.62 13.69 9.31
N ILE A 24 -2.65 12.40 8.98
CA ILE A 24 -1.43 11.61 8.88
C ILE A 24 -1.20 11.05 7.46
N PHE A 25 -2.23 10.52 6.79
CA PHE A 25 -2.13 10.01 5.41
C PHE A 25 -3.11 10.69 4.46
N LYS A 26 -2.65 11.65 3.67
CA LYS A 26 -3.47 12.21 2.59
C LYS A 26 -3.15 11.49 1.28
N VAL A 27 -4.16 11.22 0.45
CA VAL A 27 -3.99 10.59 -0.88
C VAL A 27 -2.98 11.36 -1.76
N GLN A 28 -2.94 12.68 -1.60
CA GLN A 28 -1.97 13.57 -2.24
C GLN A 28 -0.51 13.32 -1.81
N ASP A 29 -0.26 12.77 -0.62
CA ASP A 29 1.10 12.42 -0.18
C ASP A 29 1.63 11.25 -1.01
N ILE A 30 0.78 10.25 -1.29
CA ILE A 30 1.11 9.12 -2.18
C ILE A 30 1.41 9.61 -3.60
N SER A 31 0.56 10.48 -4.16
CA SER A 31 0.78 11.04 -5.50
C SER A 31 2.06 11.87 -5.60
N LYS A 32 2.38 12.69 -4.59
CA LYS A 32 3.63 13.49 -4.54
C LYS A 32 4.86 12.61 -4.43
N ILE A 33 4.77 11.51 -3.67
CA ILE A 33 5.86 10.55 -3.55
C ILE A 33 6.13 9.88 -4.91
N PHE A 34 5.09 9.45 -5.62
CA PHE A 34 5.24 8.91 -6.98
C PHE A 34 5.83 9.93 -7.96
N GLN A 35 5.47 11.21 -7.83
CA GLN A 35 6.07 12.30 -8.63
C GLN A 35 7.55 12.52 -8.29
N SER A 36 7.93 12.55 -7.00
CA SER A 36 9.32 12.78 -6.57
C SER A 36 10.28 11.62 -6.94
N LEU A 37 9.76 10.40 -7.07
CA LEU A 37 10.55 9.24 -7.49
C LEU A 37 10.86 9.27 -9.00
N HIS A 38 10.07 10.01 -9.77
CA HIS A 38 10.34 10.28 -11.17
C HIS A 38 11.46 11.29 -11.37
N GLU A 39 11.56 12.33 -10.53
CA GLU A 39 12.59 13.37 -10.68
C GLU A 39 14.02 12.83 -10.48
N ASN A 40 14.19 11.80 -9.64
CA ASN A 40 15.48 11.15 -9.41
C ASN A 40 15.90 10.15 -10.50
N ASN A 41 14.97 9.78 -11.41
CA ASN A 41 15.23 8.91 -12.55
C ASN A 41 14.96 9.69 -13.84
N LYS A 42 15.97 10.44 -14.33
CA LYS A 42 15.95 11.14 -15.62
C LYS A 42 15.71 10.16 -16.78
N GLN A 43 14.45 9.84 -17.07
CA GLN A 43 14.05 9.30 -18.37
C GLN A 43 12.61 9.74 -18.65
N CYS A 44 12.43 10.37 -19.81
CA CYS A 44 11.20 10.96 -20.33
C CYS A 44 9.91 10.20 -19.97
N CYS A 45 8.95 10.89 -19.35
CA CYS A 45 7.52 10.91 -19.73
C CYS A 45 6.72 11.78 -18.73
N SER A 46 5.73 12.49 -19.27
CA SER A 46 4.86 13.48 -18.62
C SER A 46 4.07 12.98 -17.41
N ASP A 47 3.92 13.84 -16.39
CA ASP A 47 2.91 13.84 -15.31
C ASP A 47 2.40 12.45 -14.88
N PHE A 48 3.32 11.67 -14.32
CA PHE A 48 3.03 10.29 -13.96
C PHE A 48 2.43 10.19 -12.55
N SER A 49 1.10 10.19 -12.45
CA SER A 49 0.38 9.78 -11.23
C SER A 49 -0.16 8.38 -11.43
N ILE A 50 0.36 7.39 -10.69
CA ILE A 50 -0.17 6.03 -10.70
C ILE A 50 -1.65 6.07 -10.28
N PRO A 51 -2.60 5.61 -11.12
CA PRO A 51 -4.00 5.59 -10.75
C PRO A 51 -4.25 4.67 -9.54
N PRO A 52 -5.22 4.97 -8.66
CA PRO A 52 -5.50 4.14 -7.48
C PRO A 52 -5.71 2.65 -7.79
N SER A 53 -6.30 2.33 -8.95
CA SER A 53 -6.48 0.95 -9.41
C SER A 53 -5.16 0.21 -9.65
N HIS A 54 -4.14 0.90 -10.16
CA HIS A 54 -2.81 0.34 -10.42
C HIS A 54 -2.05 0.15 -9.11
N ALA A 55 -2.14 1.12 -8.19
CA ALA A 55 -1.57 0.99 -6.84
C ALA A 55 -2.15 -0.23 -6.11
N ARG A 56 -3.45 -0.47 -6.20
CA ARG A 56 -4.10 -1.66 -5.61
C ARG A 56 -3.52 -2.98 -6.14
N VAL A 57 -3.20 -3.06 -7.43
CA VAL A 57 -2.53 -4.24 -8.02
C VAL A 57 -1.13 -4.41 -7.44
N ILE A 58 -0.33 -3.35 -7.38
CA ILE A 58 1.03 -3.38 -6.83
C ILE A 58 1.00 -3.86 -5.36
N PHE A 59 0.13 -3.28 -4.53
CA PHE A 59 0.00 -3.69 -3.13
C PHE A 59 -0.48 -5.13 -2.98
N TYR A 60 -1.41 -5.59 -3.83
CA TYR A 60 -1.84 -6.99 -3.81
C TYR A 60 -0.69 -7.94 -4.16
N LEU A 61 0.10 -7.62 -5.20
CA LEU A 61 1.24 -8.43 -5.62
C LEU A 61 2.38 -8.40 -4.60
N PHE A 62 2.58 -7.29 -3.90
CA PHE A 62 3.57 -7.19 -2.82
C PHE A 62 3.35 -8.23 -1.71
N HIS A 63 2.08 -8.54 -1.39
CA HIS A 63 1.73 -9.54 -0.38
C HIS A 63 1.63 -10.97 -0.93
N SER A 64 1.30 -11.14 -2.21
CA SER A 64 1.08 -12.45 -2.83
C SER A 64 2.26 -12.97 -3.66
N ASN A 65 3.32 -12.17 -3.83
CA ASN A 65 4.47 -12.35 -4.72
C ASN A 65 4.09 -12.43 -6.20
N SER A 66 3.34 -13.46 -6.60
CA SER A 66 2.90 -13.71 -7.96
C SER A 66 1.48 -14.27 -7.97
N SER A 67 0.62 -13.79 -8.88
CA SER A 67 -0.77 -14.23 -8.95
C SER A 67 -1.32 -14.24 -10.38
N PRO A 68 -2.24 -15.17 -10.73
CA PRO A 68 -2.97 -15.14 -11.98
C PRO A 68 -3.76 -13.84 -12.14
N ILE A 69 -3.80 -13.28 -13.36
CA ILE A 69 -4.56 -12.05 -13.66
C ILE A 69 -6.02 -12.14 -13.20
N SER A 70 -6.65 -13.32 -13.36
CA SER A 70 -8.01 -13.55 -12.89
C SER A 70 -8.16 -13.42 -11.38
N GLN A 71 -7.21 -13.93 -10.60
CA GLN A 71 -7.27 -13.84 -9.14
C GLN A 71 -7.01 -12.42 -8.66
N ILE A 72 -6.12 -11.69 -9.33
CA ILE A 72 -5.91 -10.26 -9.07
C ILE A 72 -7.23 -9.50 -9.30
N ALA A 73 -7.90 -9.75 -10.43
CA ALA A 73 -9.18 -9.15 -10.80
C ALA A 73 -10.26 -9.42 -9.74
N ASP A 74 -10.41 -10.67 -9.33
CA ASP A 74 -11.42 -11.10 -8.35
C ASP A 74 -11.17 -10.47 -6.97
N ASN A 75 -9.91 -10.44 -6.50
CA ASN A 75 -9.56 -9.86 -5.18
C ASN A 75 -9.72 -8.33 -5.14
N ILE A 76 -9.40 -7.63 -6.23
CA ILE A 76 -9.49 -6.17 -6.29
C ILE A 76 -10.93 -5.73 -6.61
N GLY A 77 -11.79 -6.63 -7.09
CA GLY A 77 -13.17 -6.34 -7.46
C GLY A 77 -13.27 -5.58 -8.79
N ILE A 78 -12.40 -5.91 -9.75
CA ILE A 78 -12.37 -5.30 -11.09
C ILE A 78 -12.59 -6.41 -12.12
N SER A 79 -13.35 -6.14 -13.19
CA SER A 79 -13.55 -7.13 -14.25
C SER A 79 -12.24 -7.50 -14.97
N LYS A 80 -12.13 -8.73 -15.47
CA LYS A 80 -10.96 -9.18 -16.25
C LYS A 80 -10.69 -8.29 -17.47
N SER A 81 -11.73 -7.80 -18.13
CA SER A 81 -11.62 -6.88 -19.28
C SER A 81 -10.91 -5.57 -18.92
N ASN A 82 -11.11 -5.09 -17.69
CA ASN A 82 -10.50 -3.85 -17.20
C ASN A 82 -9.15 -4.11 -16.51
N MET A 83 -8.88 -5.35 -16.08
CA MET A 83 -7.61 -5.73 -15.47
C MET A 83 -6.47 -5.80 -16.49
N THR A 84 -6.72 -6.34 -17.69
CA THR A 84 -5.66 -6.48 -18.71
C THR A 84 -4.99 -5.15 -19.06
N PRO A 85 -5.73 -4.04 -19.35
CA PRO A 85 -5.12 -2.74 -19.58
C PRO A 85 -4.33 -2.19 -18.38
N ILE A 86 -4.77 -2.48 -17.15
CA ILE A 86 -4.04 -2.08 -15.93
C ILE A 86 -2.69 -2.81 -15.85
N ILE A 87 -2.69 -4.12 -16.10
CA ILE A 87 -1.46 -4.91 -16.13
C ILE A 87 -0.54 -4.45 -17.26
N ASP A 88 -1.07 -4.23 -18.46
CA ASP A 88 -0.26 -3.77 -19.60
C ASP A 88 0.38 -2.40 -19.31
N ASN A 89 -0.35 -1.47 -18.68
CA ASN A 89 0.23 -0.20 -18.22
C ASN A 89 1.33 -0.42 -17.17
N LEU A 90 1.12 -1.27 -16.17
CA LEU A 90 2.14 -1.57 -15.17
C LEU A 90 3.39 -2.24 -15.77
N ILE A 91 3.24 -3.02 -16.84
CA ILE A 91 4.37 -3.56 -17.62
C ILE A 91 5.10 -2.42 -18.33
N ASN A 92 4.37 -1.48 -18.96
CA ASN A 92 4.98 -0.31 -19.61
C ASN A 92 5.74 0.59 -18.62
N TYR A 93 5.33 0.61 -17.36
CA TYR A 93 6.06 1.30 -16.28
C TYR A 93 7.23 0.48 -15.71
N GLU A 94 7.43 -0.73 -16.22
CA GLU A 94 8.42 -1.72 -15.76
C GLU A 94 8.24 -2.10 -14.29
N LEU A 95 7.00 -2.05 -13.78
CA LEU A 95 6.67 -2.34 -12.39
C LEU A 95 6.21 -3.79 -12.19
N VAL A 96 5.77 -4.45 -13.25
CA VAL A 96 5.38 -5.87 -13.19
C VAL A 96 5.89 -6.64 -14.40
N ASN A 97 6.12 -7.93 -14.20
CA ASN A 97 6.35 -8.91 -15.26
C ASN A 97 5.11 -9.79 -15.45
N ARG A 98 4.85 -10.21 -16.68
CA ARG A 98 3.80 -11.18 -17.01
C ARG A 98 4.40 -12.41 -17.67
N TYR A 99 4.03 -13.59 -17.18
CA TYR A 99 4.55 -14.86 -17.69
C TYR A 99 3.47 -15.96 -17.66
N PRO A 100 3.57 -16.99 -18.54
CA PRO A 100 2.68 -18.15 -18.49
C PRO A 100 2.88 -18.95 -17.20
N ASP A 101 1.80 -19.45 -16.61
CA ASP A 101 1.89 -20.34 -15.45
C ASP A 101 2.68 -21.62 -15.81
N PRO A 102 3.58 -22.09 -14.94
CA PRO A 102 4.40 -23.27 -15.20
C PRO A 102 3.58 -24.56 -15.37
N ASN A 103 2.38 -24.62 -14.80
CA ASN A 103 1.52 -25.81 -14.84
C ASN A 103 0.44 -25.74 -15.93
N ASP A 104 -0.05 -24.54 -16.26
CA ASP A 104 -1.00 -24.33 -17.36
C ASP A 104 -0.68 -23.03 -18.10
N ARG A 105 -0.05 -23.14 -19.27
CA ARG A 105 0.38 -22.00 -20.09
C ARG A 105 -0.76 -21.09 -20.57
N ARG A 106 -2.02 -21.52 -20.45
CA ARG A 106 -3.19 -20.69 -20.74
C ARG A 106 -3.45 -19.65 -19.64
N ILE A 107 -2.90 -19.86 -18.45
CA ILE A 107 -2.98 -18.94 -17.32
C ILE A 107 -1.80 -17.99 -17.39
N LEU A 108 -2.07 -16.69 -17.33
CA LEU A 108 -1.04 -15.65 -17.23
C LEU A 108 -0.93 -15.19 -15.78
N ARG A 109 0.29 -15.28 -15.26
CA ARG A 109 0.67 -14.78 -13.95
C ARG A 109 1.36 -13.43 -14.06
N VAL A 110 1.24 -12.65 -12.99
CA VAL A 110 1.90 -11.35 -12.85
C VAL A 110 2.65 -11.32 -11.52
N GLU A 111 3.84 -10.74 -11.53
CA GLU A 111 4.68 -10.52 -10.35
C GLU A 111 5.33 -9.13 -10.39
N LEU A 112 5.78 -8.62 -9.25
CA LEU A 112 6.51 -7.35 -9.17
C LEU A 112 7.93 -7.47 -9.72
N THR A 113 8.40 -6.40 -10.36
CA THR A 113 9.81 -6.26 -10.76
C THR A 113 10.67 -5.72 -9.59
N PRO A 114 12.01 -5.83 -9.64
CA PRO A 114 12.90 -5.15 -8.70
C PRO A 114 12.62 -3.64 -8.59
N LYS A 115 12.36 -2.97 -9.72
CA LYS A 115 11.99 -1.55 -9.78
C LYS A 115 10.75 -1.23 -8.95
N ALA A 116 9.74 -2.12 -8.94
CA ALA A 116 8.56 -1.94 -8.10
C ALA A 116 8.87 -2.10 -6.60
N TYR A 117 9.79 -2.97 -6.22
CA TYR A 117 10.24 -3.08 -4.83
C TYR A 117 10.99 -1.82 -4.39
N ASP A 118 11.86 -1.25 -5.23
CA ASP A 118 12.56 0.00 -4.93
C ASP A 118 11.59 1.17 -4.78
N LEU A 119 10.56 1.21 -5.64
CA LEU A 119 9.46 2.17 -5.56
C LEU A 119 8.69 2.05 -4.24
N LEU A 120 8.33 0.83 -3.83
CA LEU A 120 7.64 0.57 -2.56
C LEU A 120 8.51 0.90 -1.34
N ASN A 121 9.80 0.60 -1.38
CA ASN A 121 10.75 0.97 -0.32
C ASN A 121 10.87 2.49 -0.19
N SER A 122 10.95 3.19 -1.32
CA SER A 122 11.01 4.64 -1.31
C SER A 122 9.70 5.26 -0.80
N LEU A 123 8.56 4.67 -1.17
CA LEU A 123 7.25 5.04 -0.63
C LEU A 123 7.20 4.86 0.90
N ARG A 124 7.67 3.71 1.39
CA ARG A 124 7.77 3.45 2.84
C ARG A 124 8.64 4.50 3.53
N ASN A 125 9.82 4.80 3.00
CA ASN A 125 10.74 5.77 3.60
C ASN A 125 10.15 7.18 3.63
N ALA A 126 9.47 7.61 2.57
CA ALA A 126 8.83 8.91 2.51
C ALA A 126 7.66 9.01 3.52
N ILE A 127 6.86 7.95 3.64
CA ILE A 127 5.83 7.86 4.67
C ILE A 127 6.46 7.94 6.06
N CYS A 128 7.46 7.12 6.36
CA CYS A 128 8.15 7.13 7.65
C CYS A 128 8.72 8.51 8.00
N SER A 129 9.33 9.20 7.02
CA SER A 129 9.88 10.55 7.21
C SER A 129 8.78 11.57 7.53
N SER A 130 7.67 11.51 6.80
CA SER A 130 6.51 12.38 7.07
C SER A 130 5.90 12.13 8.45
N PHE A 131 5.87 10.87 8.91
CA PHE A 131 5.46 10.54 10.28
C PHE A 131 6.44 11.10 11.31
N ALA A 132 7.74 10.89 11.10
CA ALA A 132 8.78 11.37 12.01
C ALA A 132 8.69 12.89 12.21
N GLU A 133 8.48 13.65 11.14
CA GLU A 133 8.26 15.10 11.22
C GLU A 133 7.01 15.44 12.06
N LYS A 134 5.89 14.75 11.85
CA LYS A 134 4.63 15.02 12.56
C LYS A 134 4.70 14.71 14.06
N ILE A 135 5.46 13.68 14.44
CA ILE A 135 5.64 13.30 15.85
C ILE A 135 6.83 14.00 16.51
N SER A 136 7.63 14.76 15.75
CA SER A 136 8.82 15.46 16.27
C SER A 136 8.52 16.52 17.34
N SER A 137 7.26 16.95 17.46
CA SER A 137 6.82 17.90 18.49
C SER A 137 6.45 17.25 19.82
N LEU A 138 6.44 15.92 19.90
CA LEU A 138 6.16 15.19 21.13
C LEU A 138 7.39 15.20 22.04
N SER A 139 7.14 15.18 23.36
CA SER A 139 8.18 14.92 24.35
C SER A 139 8.67 13.47 24.31
N ASP A 140 9.86 13.21 24.85
CA ASP A 140 10.43 11.86 24.89
C ASP A 140 9.49 10.85 25.58
N ASP A 141 8.83 11.26 26.68
CA ASP A 141 7.86 10.42 27.39
C ASP A 141 6.61 10.10 26.54
N GLU A 142 6.14 11.07 25.74
CA GLU A 142 5.03 10.87 24.81
C GLU A 142 5.42 9.95 23.65
N VAL A 143 6.65 10.06 23.14
CA VAL A 143 7.18 9.16 22.09
C VAL A 143 7.27 7.72 22.59
N ILE A 144 7.82 7.51 23.80
CA ILE A 144 7.89 6.18 24.42
C ILE A 144 6.49 5.61 24.61
N THR A 145 5.57 6.42 25.16
CA THR A 145 4.18 6.00 25.38
C THR A 145 3.49 5.63 24.07
N LEU A 146 3.74 6.39 23.00
CA LEU A 146 3.18 6.12 21.67
C LEU A 146 3.74 4.82 21.08
N ASP A 147 5.05 4.58 21.17
CA ASP A 147 5.69 3.36 20.65
C ASP A 147 5.15 2.11 21.35
N ASP A 148 5.12 2.12 22.68
CA ASP A 148 4.55 1.04 23.49
C ASP A 148 3.07 0.79 23.13
N SER A 149 2.31 1.85 22.93
CA SER A 149 0.89 1.75 22.56
C SER A 149 0.69 1.13 21.16
N ILE A 150 1.51 1.53 20.18
CA ILE A 150 1.46 0.99 18.82
C ILE A 150 1.86 -0.49 18.81
N ILE A 151 2.93 -0.86 19.51
CA ILE A 151 3.38 -2.26 19.62
C ILE A 151 2.28 -3.14 20.22
N ASN A 152 1.66 -2.69 21.31
CA ASN A 152 0.56 -3.41 21.94
C ASN A 152 -0.66 -3.54 21.02
N LEU A 153 -1.01 -2.47 20.31
CA LEU A 153 -2.10 -2.48 19.33
C LEU A 153 -1.82 -3.52 18.22
N ILE A 154 -0.62 -3.53 17.63
CA ILE A 154 -0.23 -4.48 16.58
C ILE A 154 -0.38 -5.92 17.09
N ASN A 155 0.20 -6.22 18.27
CA ASN A 155 0.16 -7.56 18.87
C ASN A 155 -1.28 -8.05 19.15
N ILE A 156 -2.21 -7.15 19.47
CA ILE A 156 -3.61 -7.48 19.67
C ILE A 156 -4.31 -7.73 18.32
N LEU A 157 -4.12 -6.83 17.35
CA LEU A 157 -4.77 -6.92 16.04
C LEU A 157 -4.30 -8.15 15.25
N GLU A 158 -3.07 -8.59 15.42
CA GLU A 158 -2.58 -9.83 14.79
C GLU A 158 -3.35 -11.09 15.25
N LYS A 159 -3.97 -11.07 16.44
CA LYS A 159 -4.81 -12.16 16.96
C LYS A 159 -6.21 -12.20 16.34
N LEU A 160 -6.59 -11.17 15.59
CA LEU A 160 -7.89 -11.10 14.90
C LEU A 160 -7.87 -11.76 13.50
N LYS A 161 -6.74 -12.36 13.12
CA LYS A 161 -6.57 -13.11 11.87
C LYS A 161 -7.20 -14.50 11.95
#